data_AF-A0A2M9IU29-F1
#
_entry.id   AF-A0A2M9IU29-F1
#
_cell.length_a   1.000
_cell.length_b   1.000
_cell.length_c   1.000
_cell.angle_alpha   90.00
_cell.angle_beta   90.00
_cell.angle_gamma   90.00
#
_symmetry.space_group_name_H-M   'P 1'
#
loop_
_entity.id
_entity.type
_entity.pdbx_description
1 polymer ?
#
loop_
_entity_poly.entity_id
_entity_poly.type
_entity_poly.pdbx_seq_one_letter_code
_entity_poly.pdbx_strand_id
1 'polypeptide(L)'
;MPLTNAELWAAALGYVLPPVIAIVNQPKWSGAIRALFMLLVAGADGLGSAYFTGEFSGKAAITCVLTAAVAIGVAYHTVWKPSGIAPGIEVATSTGSRAPQPAGPQGV
;
A
#
# COMPACT_ATOMS: atom_id res chain seq x y z
N MET A 1 25.29 -1.66 8.06
CA MET A 1 24.90 -0.98 9.31
C MET A 1 23.59 -1.59 9.76
N PRO A 2 23.38 -1.80 11.08
CA PRO A 2 22.06 -2.21 11.58
C PRO A 2 21.02 -1.13 11.26
N LEU A 3 19.76 -1.56 11.06
CA LEU A 3 18.64 -0.63 10.89
C LEU A 3 18.50 0.26 12.14
N THR A 4 18.24 1.55 11.94
CA THR A 4 17.93 2.45 13.06
C THR A 4 16.52 2.20 13.59
N ASN A 5 16.21 2.76 14.76
CA ASN A 5 14.87 2.65 15.32
C ASN A 5 13.82 3.29 14.40
N ALA A 6 14.15 4.42 13.77
CA ALA A 6 13.29 5.06 12.76
C ALA A 6 12.99 4.13 11.57
N GLU A 7 14.02 3.48 11.03
CA GLU A 7 13.88 2.59 9.88
C GLU A 7 13.08 1.32 10.21
N LEU A 8 13.21 0.81 11.45
CA LEU A 8 12.40 -0.30 11.94
C LEU A 8 10.91 0.08 12.05
N TRP A 9 10.61 1.26 12.58
CA TRP A 9 9.23 1.76 12.64
C TRP A 9 8.64 1.97 11.25
N ALA A 10 9.41 2.57 10.33
CA ALA A 10 9.00 2.74 8.94
C ALA A 10 8.74 1.39 8.24
N ALA A 11 9.57 0.37 8.50
CA ALA A 11 9.34 -0.97 7.96
C ALA A 11 8.08 -1.63 8.55
N ALA A 12 7.91 -1.54 9.87
CA ALA A 12 6.78 -2.16 10.58
C ALA A 12 5.44 -1.54 10.17
N LEU A 13 5.37 -0.21 10.13
CA LEU A 13 4.20 0.52 9.67
C LEU A 13 3.94 0.26 8.18
N GLY A 14 4.99 0.32 7.35
CA GLY A 14 4.89 -0.04 5.95
C GLY A 14 4.32 -1.43 5.70
N TYR A 15 4.62 -2.40 6.55
CA TYR A 15 4.09 -3.76 6.45
C TYR A 15 2.57 -3.85 6.73
N VAL A 16 2.03 -2.97 7.57
CA VAL A 16 0.60 -2.96 7.96
C VAL A 16 -0.26 -1.99 7.16
N LEU A 17 0.34 -1.07 6.39
CA LEU A 17 -0.34 -0.10 5.52
C LEU A 17 -0.98 -0.62 4.21
N PRO A 18 -0.71 -1.85 3.70
CA PRO A 18 -1.34 -2.35 2.47
C PRO A 18 -2.88 -2.28 2.38
N PRO A 19 -3.68 -2.38 3.46
CA PRO A 19 -5.13 -2.11 3.41
C PRO A 19 -5.49 -0.73 2.89
N VAL A 20 -4.75 0.31 3.31
CA VAL A 20 -4.96 1.68 2.86
C VAL A 20 -4.71 1.78 1.36
N ILE A 21 -3.70 1.04 0.87
CA ILE A 21 -3.34 1.00 -0.55
C ILE A 21 -4.36 0.23 -1.37
N ALA A 22 -4.94 -0.85 -0.83
CA ALA A 22 -6.02 -1.60 -1.48
C ALA A 22 -7.24 -0.72 -1.79
N ILE A 23 -7.56 0.26 -0.94
CA ILE A 23 -8.64 1.22 -1.20
C ILE A 23 -8.34 2.09 -2.44
N VAL A 24 -7.07 2.45 -2.65
CA VAL A 24 -6.67 3.29 -3.80
C VAL A 24 -6.38 2.47 -5.05
N ASN A 25 -6.02 1.20 -4.90
CA ASN A 25 -5.75 0.31 -6.02
C ASN A 25 -7.03 -0.17 -6.76
N GLN A 26 -8.19 0.39 -6.44
CA GLN A 26 -9.45 0.09 -7.13
C GLN A 26 -9.35 0.34 -8.65
N PRO A 27 -10.06 -0.46 -9.48
CA PRO A 27 -10.02 -0.37 -10.95
C PRO A 27 -10.32 1.03 -11.52
N LYS A 28 -11.09 1.84 -10.79
CA LYS A 28 -11.50 3.18 -11.21
C LYS A 28 -10.37 4.22 -11.27
N TRP A 29 -9.26 3.98 -10.56
CA TRP A 29 -8.14 4.91 -10.51
C TRP A 29 -7.13 4.60 -11.61
N SER A 30 -6.59 5.64 -12.25
CA SER A 30 -5.50 5.49 -13.22
C SER A 30 -4.21 5.03 -12.52
N GLY A 31 -3.34 4.33 -13.25
CA GLY A 31 -2.06 3.84 -12.71
C GLY A 31 -1.19 4.96 -12.11
N ALA A 32 -1.22 6.15 -12.70
CA ALA A 32 -0.48 7.31 -12.20
C ALA A 32 -0.98 7.77 -10.81
N ILE A 33 -2.30 7.78 -10.58
CA ILE A 33 -2.84 8.20 -9.28
C ILE A 33 -2.52 7.16 -8.21
N ARG A 34 -2.57 5.88 -8.55
CA ARG A 34 -2.18 4.80 -7.63
C ARG A 34 -0.71 4.93 -7.21
N ALA A 35 0.18 5.18 -8.17
CA ALA A 35 1.60 5.38 -7.91
C ALA A 35 1.86 6.62 -7.04
N LEU A 36 1.20 7.75 -7.33
CA LEU A 36 1.29 8.95 -6.51
C LEU A 36 0.83 8.70 -5.08
N PHE A 37 -0.28 7.99 -4.89
CA PHE A 37 -0.79 7.69 -3.57
C PHE A 37 0.13 6.76 -2.78
N MET A 38 0.69 5.73 -3.43
CA MET A 38 1.72 4.89 -2.81
C MET A 38 2.92 5.71 -2.34
N LEU A 39 3.38 6.66 -3.16
CA LEU A 39 4.47 7.55 -2.79
C LEU A 39 4.10 8.45 -1.60
N LEU A 40 2.87 8.97 -1.56
CA LEU A 40 2.39 9.78 -0.44
C LEU A 40 2.28 8.98 0.85
N VAL A 41 1.77 7.75 0.79
CA VAL A 41 1.67 6.86 1.96
C VAL A 41 3.05 6.50 2.49
N ALA A 42 3.98 6.08 1.61
CA ALA A 42 5.35 5.77 2.00
C ALA A 42 6.09 7.02 2.53
N GLY A 43 5.85 8.18 1.90
CA GLY A 43 6.36 9.48 2.34
C GLY A 43 5.89 9.84 3.74
N ALA A 44 4.57 9.80 3.98
CA ALA A 44 3.99 10.11 5.27
C ALA A 44 4.48 9.15 6.37
N ASP A 45 4.56 7.86 6.06
CA ASP A 45 5.04 6.83 6.98
C ASP A 45 6.52 7.00 7.33
N GLY A 46 7.39 7.11 6.33
CA GLY A 46 8.83 7.27 6.53
C GLY A 46 9.21 8.59 7.20
N LEU A 47 8.58 9.70 6.78
CA LEU A 47 8.80 11.01 7.40
C LEU A 47 8.24 11.04 8.83
N GLY A 48 7.07 10.46 9.06
CA GLY A 48 6.46 10.34 10.38
C GLY A 48 7.35 9.53 11.32
N SER A 49 7.82 8.37 10.87
CA SER A 49 8.73 7.51 11.63
C SER A 49 10.00 8.26 12.03
N ALA A 50 10.67 8.92 11.08
CA ALA A 50 11.87 9.71 11.37
C ALA A 50 11.60 10.90 12.32
N TYR A 51 10.44 11.53 12.20
CA TYR A 51 10.04 12.65 13.06
C TYR A 51 9.79 12.21 14.50
N PHE A 52 8.98 11.16 14.70
CA PHE A 52 8.59 10.71 16.04
C PHE A 52 9.71 10.00 16.80
N THR A 53 10.73 9.48 16.12
CA THR A 53 11.92 8.91 16.77
C THR A 53 13.04 9.92 17.02
N GLY A 54 12.87 11.18 16.59
CA GLY A 54 13.90 12.22 16.73
C GLY A 54 15.07 12.11 15.74
N GLU A 55 14.95 11.26 14.71
CA GLU A 55 15.98 11.02 13.68
C GLU A 55 15.70 11.83 12.39
N PHE A 56 14.96 12.94 12.48
CA PHE A 56 14.55 13.75 11.33
C PHE A 56 15.71 14.56 10.73
N SER A 57 16.57 13.88 9.98
CA SER A 57 17.65 14.46 9.17
C SER A 57 17.43 14.10 7.70
N GLY A 58 17.97 14.90 6.78
CA GLY A 58 17.73 14.69 5.34
C GLY A 58 18.04 13.26 4.87
N LYS A 59 19.17 12.70 5.29
CA LYS A 59 19.54 11.32 4.95
C LYS A 59 18.60 10.30 5.60
N ALA A 60 18.40 10.37 6.92
CA ALA A 60 17.59 9.39 7.65
C ALA A 60 16.12 9.42 7.24
N ALA A 61 15.55 10.61 7.00
CA ALA A 61 14.20 10.79 6.51
C ALA A 61 14.01 10.14 5.13
N ILE A 62 14.93 10.37 4.19
CA ILE A 62 14.89 9.73 2.87
C ILE A 62 15.01 8.20 3.01
N THR A 63 15.94 7.71 3.85
CA THR A 63 16.08 6.27 4.06
C THR A 63 14.83 5.65 4.67
N CYS A 64 14.17 6.30 5.63
CA CYS A 64 12.91 5.83 6.19
C CYS A 64 11.79 5.75 5.14
N VAL A 65 11.65 6.76 4.27
CA VAL A 65 10.66 6.76 3.18
C VAL A 65 10.90 5.61 2.21
N LEU A 66 12.16 5.37 1.82
CA LEU A 66 12.51 4.27 0.93
C LEU A 66 12.27 2.91 1.61
N THR A 67 12.62 2.77 2.88
CA THR A 67 12.36 1.57 3.69
C THR A 67 10.86 1.29 3.79
N ALA A 68 10.04 2.30 4.08
CA ALA A 68 8.59 2.18 4.10
C ALA A 68 8.05 1.74 2.72
N ALA A 69 8.47 2.40 1.64
CA ALA A 69 8.04 2.05 0.28
C ALA A 69 8.34 0.58 -0.09
N VAL A 70 9.54 0.10 0.25
CA VAL A 70 9.94 -1.29 0.01
C VAL A 70 9.11 -2.24 0.88
N ALA A 71 8.98 -1.97 2.19
CA ALA A 71 8.21 -2.80 3.11
C ALA A 71 6.75 -2.91 2.68
N ILE A 72 6.13 -1.78 2.30
CA ILE A 72 4.79 -1.70 1.72
C ILE A 72 4.67 -2.59 0.49
N GLY A 73 5.55 -2.41 -0.49
CA GLY A 73 5.48 -3.14 -1.76
C GLY A 73 5.63 -4.64 -1.54
N VAL A 74 6.60 -5.05 -0.71
CA VAL A 74 6.83 -6.45 -0.36
C VAL A 74 5.61 -7.02 0.37
N ALA A 75 5.12 -6.36 1.42
CA ALA A 75 3.98 -6.84 2.18
C ALA A 75 2.73 -6.96 1.29
N TYR A 76 2.47 -5.96 0.46
CA TYR A 76 1.35 -5.96 -0.47
C TYR A 76 1.38 -7.21 -1.37
N HIS A 77 2.51 -7.47 -2.02
CA HIS A 77 2.62 -8.57 -2.99
C HIS A 77 2.79 -9.96 -2.36
N THR A 78 3.37 -10.08 -1.16
CA THR A 78 3.69 -11.38 -0.56
C THR A 78 2.69 -11.84 0.50
N VAL A 79 1.97 -10.92 1.14
CA VAL A 79 1.10 -11.24 2.28
C VAL A 79 -0.33 -10.83 1.97
N TRP A 80 -0.55 -9.56 1.68
CA TRP A 80 -1.91 -8.99 1.60
C TRP A 80 -2.66 -9.38 0.33
N LYS A 81 -1.98 -9.37 -0.83
CA LYS A 81 -2.57 -9.80 -2.10
C LYS A 81 -2.87 -11.31 -2.12
N PRO A 82 -1.93 -12.22 -1.82
CA PRO A 82 -2.20 -13.66 -1.87
C PRO A 82 -3.13 -14.16 -0.76
N SER A 83 -3.21 -13.48 0.39
CA SER A 83 -4.18 -13.84 1.44
C SER A 83 -5.63 -13.51 1.09
N GLY A 84 -5.88 -12.75 0.03
CA GLY A 84 -7.23 -12.33 -0.36
C GLY A 84 -7.77 -11.13 0.43
N ILE A 85 -7.03 -10.61 1.43
CA ILE A 85 -7.46 -9.44 2.21
C ILE A 85 -7.46 -8.18 1.33
N ALA A 86 -6.37 -7.90 0.61
CA ALA A 86 -6.32 -6.75 -0.30
C ALA A 86 -7.36 -6.86 -1.43
N PRO A 87 -7.50 -8.00 -2.15
CA PRO A 87 -8.59 -8.21 -3.10
C PRO A 87 -9.99 -8.02 -2.49
N GLY A 88 -10.21 -8.50 -1.26
CA GLY A 88 -11.49 -8.34 -0.55
C GLY A 88 -11.83 -6.88 -0.27
N ILE A 89 -10.84 -6.08 0.17
CA ILE A 89 -11.01 -4.64 0.39
C ILE A 89 -11.27 -3.93 -0.93
N GLU A 90 -10.50 -4.24 -1.99
CA GLU A 90 -10.69 -3.69 -3.33
C GLU A 90 -12.13 -3.92 -3.83
N VAL A 91 -12.67 -5.13 -3.66
CA VAL A 91 -14.04 -5.47 -4.06
C VAL A 91 -15.07 -4.74 -3.20
N ALA A 92 -14.92 -4.76 -1.86
CA ALA A 92 -15.88 -4.14 -0.94
C ALA A 92 -15.96 -2.61 -1.11
N THR A 93 -14.87 -1.99 -1.57
CA THR A 93 -14.78 -0.53 -1.68
C THR A 93 -14.94 -0.02 -3.13
N SER A 94 -14.98 -0.91 -4.13
CA SER A 94 -15.28 -0.56 -5.51
C SER A 94 -16.76 -0.25 -5.69
N THR A 95 -17.11 1.03 -5.92
CA THR A 95 -18.49 1.48 -6.18
C THR A 95 -19.01 1.16 -7.59
N GLY A 96 -18.38 0.22 -8.31
CA GLY A 96 -18.72 -0.13 -9.71
C GLY A 96 -19.28 -1.54 -9.84
N SER A 97 -20.61 -1.64 -9.86
CA SER A 97 -21.42 -2.66 -10.52
C SER A 97 -20.89 -4.10 -10.58
N ARG A 98 -21.18 -4.89 -9.54
CA ARG A 98 -21.63 -6.27 -9.80
C ARG A 98 -23.06 -6.17 -10.32
N ALA A 99 -23.23 -5.82 -11.59
CA ALA A 99 -24.50 -6.09 -12.26
C ALA A 99 -24.66 -7.62 -12.33
N PRO A 100 -25.73 -8.22 -11.80
CA PRO A 100 -26.03 -9.60 -12.10
C PRO A 100 -26.55 -9.72 -13.54
N GLN A 101 -26.01 -10.71 -14.28
CA GLN A 101 -26.68 -11.50 -15.32
C GLN A 101 -26.80 -10.91 -16.76
N PRO A 102 -26.95 -11.72 -17.84
CA PRO A 102 -27.27 -13.15 -17.87
C PRO A 102 -26.34 -14.11 -18.63
N ALA A 103 -26.42 -15.39 -18.26
CA ALA A 103 -25.91 -16.50 -19.05
C ALA A 103 -26.56 -16.47 -20.43
N GLY A 104 -25.84 -16.01 -21.43
CA GLY A 104 -26.23 -16.12 -22.84
C GLY A 104 -26.19 -17.61 -23.27
N PRO A 105 -27.04 -18.01 -24.24
CA PRO A 105 -27.35 -19.41 -24.47
C PRO A 105 -26.12 -20.22 -24.88
N GLN A 106 -25.93 -21.38 -24.26
CA GLN A 106 -25.10 -22.43 -24.83
C GLN A 106 -25.70 -22.84 -26.18
N GLY A 107 -24.85 -22.92 -27.19
CA GLY A 107 -25.29 -23.01 -28.58
C GLY A 107 -26.11 -24.25 -28.93
N VAL A 108 -26.83 -24.11 -30.04
CA VAL A 108 -26.97 -25.08 -31.14
C VAL A 108 -27.30 -24.31 -32.41
#